data_AF-A0A7X9H5P3-F1
#
_entry.id   AF-A0A7X9H5P3-F1
#
_cell.length_a   1.000
_cell.length_b   1.000
_cell.length_c   1.000
_cell.angle_alpha   90.00
_cell.angle_beta   90.00
_cell.angle_gamma   90.00
#
_symmetry.space_group_name_H-M   'P 1'
#
loop_
_entity.id
_entity.type
_entity.pdbx_description
1 polymer ?
#
loop_
_entity_poly.entity_id
_entity_poly.type
_entity_poly.pdbx_seq_one_letter_code
_entity_poly.pdbx_strand_id
1 'polypeptide(L)'
;MPPKSSEKRTELRGHGKRNINPGTLGRLLSLMKAHRIKLAVVLLCILLSALSRASTSLFLRTLIDDEILPMIAQGSRDFSGIIRIVVAMAVVYGIGILSIWAYNRIMVTVEQTTVKNIRDDLFAHVQTLPVRYFDTHAHGDIMSRFTSDVDTLRAAISQSFPSMVSSFLSTLAAFGAMMYLSLSLTLFVVLFSVLLFVLVKVIVKRSAKYFMSQQIAMGDVNAYVEEMIEGQKVVKVFNYENKAIKAFGERTKELFNNANQALKYGMITMPVVASMGFLLYVLIGIIGGAIGILGIPNWRLTGSEAMTVGTIISFITLSRSFVNPIGQISMQFNTVVQALAGASRIFEVMDEESEHDTGVV
;
A
#
# COMPACT_ATOMS: atom_id res chain seq x y z
N MET A 1 21.30 15.38 -50.36
CA MET A 1 20.10 15.00 -49.60
C MET A 1 20.28 13.57 -49.08
N PRO A 2 20.53 13.36 -47.78
CA PRO A 2 20.49 12.04 -47.18
C PRO A 2 19.07 11.73 -46.65
N PRO A 3 18.70 10.44 -46.52
CA PRO A 3 17.32 10.05 -46.30
C PRO A 3 16.87 10.25 -44.84
N LYS A 4 15.64 10.77 -44.71
CA LYS A 4 14.84 10.80 -43.48
C LYS A 4 14.64 9.37 -42.96
N SER A 5 15.45 8.95 -41.99
CA SER A 5 15.29 7.63 -41.33
C SER A 5 15.39 7.68 -39.80
N SER A 6 15.58 8.87 -39.20
CA SER A 6 15.71 9.01 -37.75
C SER A 6 14.38 9.23 -37.01
N GLU A 7 13.29 9.63 -37.68
CA GLU A 7 11.99 9.87 -37.01
C GLU A 7 11.24 8.59 -36.60
N LYS A 8 11.59 7.42 -37.17
CA LYS A 8 10.88 6.16 -36.89
C LYS A 8 11.52 5.27 -35.81
N ARG A 9 12.72 5.59 -35.33
CA ARG A 9 13.42 4.79 -34.30
C ARG A 9 13.19 5.28 -32.86
N THR A 10 12.66 6.49 -32.69
CA THR A 10 12.46 7.09 -31.36
C THR A 10 11.15 6.66 -30.69
N GLU A 11 10.23 5.99 -31.41
CA GLU A 11 8.96 5.51 -30.84
C GLU A 11 9.07 4.14 -30.11
N LEU A 12 10.21 3.43 -30.21
CA LEU A 12 10.38 2.09 -29.62
C LEU A 12 10.95 2.07 -28.20
N ARG A 13 11.26 3.22 -27.60
CA ARG A 13 11.69 3.34 -26.18
C ARG A 13 10.64 4.04 -25.31
N GLY A 14 9.37 3.99 -25.70
CA GLY A 14 8.27 4.28 -24.80
C GLY A 14 8.24 3.22 -23.70
N HIS A 15 8.44 3.63 -22.45
CA HIS A 15 8.04 2.85 -21.27
C HIS A 15 6.74 2.14 -21.59
N GLY A 16 6.78 0.81 -21.72
CA GLY A 16 5.63 0.01 -22.06
C GLY A 16 4.46 0.47 -21.21
N LYS A 17 3.42 1.02 -21.85
CA LYS A 17 2.11 1.16 -21.21
C LYS A 17 1.82 -0.25 -20.70
N ARG A 18 1.90 -0.44 -19.37
CA ARG A 18 1.48 -1.67 -18.71
C ARG A 18 0.01 -1.85 -19.08
N ASN A 19 -0.25 -2.60 -20.15
CA ASN A 19 -1.59 -3.00 -20.54
C ASN A 19 -2.04 -3.99 -19.47
N ILE A 20 -2.62 -3.46 -18.40
CA ILE A 20 -3.30 -4.28 -17.41
C ILE A 20 -4.56 -4.77 -18.10
N ASN A 21 -4.55 -6.01 -18.60
CA ASN A 21 -5.76 -6.62 -19.09
C ASN A 21 -6.78 -6.70 -17.94
N PRO A 22 -8.01 -6.17 -18.09
CA PRO A 22 -9.00 -6.19 -17.02
C PRO A 22 -9.38 -7.61 -16.58
N GLY A 23 -9.14 -8.61 -17.43
CA GLY A 23 -9.31 -10.04 -17.12
C GLY A 23 -8.24 -10.65 -16.20
N THR A 24 -7.06 -10.04 -16.08
CA THR A 24 -5.93 -10.57 -15.29
C THR A 24 -6.27 -10.67 -13.81
N LEU A 25 -6.96 -9.66 -13.26
CA LEU A 25 -7.42 -9.71 -11.87
C LEU A 25 -8.42 -10.84 -11.64
N GLY A 26 -9.35 -11.05 -12.57
CA GLY A 26 -10.35 -12.12 -12.49
C GLY A 26 -9.71 -13.52 -12.52
N ARG A 27 -8.71 -13.72 -13.39
CA ARG A 27 -7.96 -14.98 -13.48
C ARG A 27 -7.12 -15.24 -12.23
N LEU A 28 -6.46 -14.21 -11.70
CA LEU A 28 -5.71 -14.28 -10.44
C LEU A 28 -6.61 -14.63 -9.26
N LEU A 29 -7.79 -14.00 -9.16
CA LEU A 29 -8.79 -14.34 -8.14
C LEU A 29 -9.37 -15.76 -8.34
N SER A 30 -9.45 -16.23 -9.58
CA SER A 30 -9.85 -17.62 -9.89
C SER A 30 -8.84 -18.63 -9.36
N LEU A 31 -7.54 -18.38 -9.51
CA LEU A 31 -6.49 -19.23 -8.92
C LEU A 31 -6.62 -19.30 -7.39
N MET A 32 -7.01 -18.20 -6.76
CA MET A 32 -7.26 -18.13 -5.32
C MET A 32 -8.57 -18.83 -4.88
N LYS A 33 -9.54 -19.07 -5.78
CA LYS A 33 -10.80 -19.77 -5.42
C LYS A 33 -10.57 -21.20 -4.93
N ALA A 34 -9.49 -21.86 -5.35
CA ALA A 34 -9.09 -23.17 -4.83
C ALA A 34 -8.92 -23.16 -3.30
N HIS A 35 -8.66 -21.99 -2.71
CA HIS A 35 -8.50 -21.78 -1.27
C HIS A 35 -9.65 -21.01 -0.62
N ARG A 36 -10.86 -21.02 -1.19
CA ARG A 36 -12.03 -20.25 -0.70
C ARG A 36 -12.30 -20.36 0.80
N ILE A 37 -12.14 -21.55 1.39
CA ILE A 37 -12.35 -21.78 2.83
C ILE A 37 -11.27 -21.06 3.64
N LYS A 38 -10.00 -21.21 3.25
CA LYS A 38 -8.86 -20.53 3.90
C LYS A 38 -9.01 -19.01 3.82
N LEU A 39 -9.45 -18.48 2.67
CA LEU A 39 -9.68 -17.05 2.48
C LEU A 39 -10.86 -16.52 3.33
N ALA A 40 -11.93 -17.30 3.48
CA ALA A 40 -13.03 -16.94 4.37
C ALA A 40 -12.57 -16.86 5.84
N VAL A 41 -11.76 -17.83 6.29
CA VAL A 41 -11.15 -17.80 7.63
C VAL A 41 -10.23 -16.58 7.79
N VAL A 42 -9.40 -16.27 6.79
CA VAL A 42 -8.55 -15.08 6.80
C VAL A 42 -9.38 -13.80 6.95
N LEU A 43 -10.47 -13.68 6.19
CA LEU A 43 -11.36 -12.51 6.26
C LEU A 43 -11.99 -12.36 7.65
N LEU A 44 -12.45 -13.48 8.24
CA LEU A 44 -12.99 -13.49 9.60
C LEU A 44 -11.93 -13.12 10.65
N CYS A 45 -10.71 -13.64 10.55
CA CYS A 45 -9.60 -13.26 11.43
C CYS A 45 -9.22 -11.78 11.28
N ILE A 46 -9.20 -11.24 10.06
CA ILE A 46 -8.96 -9.82 9.82
C ILE A 46 -10.06 -8.98 10.49
N LEU A 47 -11.32 -9.38 10.34
CA LEU A 47 -12.46 -8.70 10.97
C LEU A 47 -12.35 -8.72 12.49
N LEU A 48 -12.05 -9.88 13.09
CA LEU A 48 -11.82 -10.00 14.54
C LEU A 48 -10.66 -9.10 15.00
N SER A 49 -9.55 -9.06 14.26
CA SER A 49 -8.41 -8.20 14.59
C SER A 49 -8.74 -6.70 14.49
N ALA A 50 -9.61 -6.31 13.56
CA ALA A 50 -10.07 -4.94 13.40
C ALA A 50 -11.00 -4.54 14.56
N LEU A 51 -11.92 -5.43 14.94
CA LEU A 51 -12.79 -5.25 16.10
C LEU A 51 -11.99 -5.16 17.40
N SER A 52 -11.04 -6.08 17.64
CA SER A 52 -10.17 -6.02 18.82
C SER A 52 -9.47 -4.67 18.96
N ARG A 53 -8.94 -4.12 17.86
CA ARG A 53 -8.30 -2.78 17.84
C ARG A 53 -9.28 -1.65 18.15
N ALA A 54 -10.49 -1.70 17.60
CA ALA A 54 -11.52 -0.69 17.90
C ALA A 54 -11.99 -0.78 19.36
N SER A 55 -12.24 -2.01 19.85
CA SER A 55 -12.61 -2.29 21.24
C SER A 55 -11.57 -1.76 22.23
N THR A 56 -10.27 -1.94 21.95
CA THR A 56 -9.18 -1.36 22.77
C THR A 56 -9.41 0.13 23.04
N SER A 57 -9.80 0.89 22.01
CA SER A 57 -9.98 2.32 22.18
C SER A 57 -11.25 2.65 22.93
N LEU A 58 -12.31 1.85 22.81
CA LEU A 58 -13.54 2.00 23.60
C LEU A 58 -13.31 1.64 25.08
N PHE A 59 -12.45 0.67 25.38
CA PHE A 59 -12.10 0.30 26.75
C PHE A 59 -11.45 1.43 27.55
N LEU A 60 -10.73 2.31 26.85
CA LEU A 60 -10.10 3.46 27.49
C LEU A 60 -11.14 4.40 28.12
N ARG A 61 -12.32 4.50 27.50
CA ARG A 61 -13.46 5.24 28.05
C ARG A 61 -13.98 4.58 29.32
N THR A 62 -14.32 3.29 29.26
CA THR A 62 -14.88 2.56 30.42
C THR A 62 -13.89 2.53 31.58
N LEU A 63 -12.60 2.36 31.31
CA LEU A 63 -11.57 2.38 32.36
C LEU A 63 -11.49 3.75 33.06
N ILE A 64 -11.60 4.84 32.30
CA ILE A 64 -11.47 6.19 32.86
C ILE A 64 -12.75 6.62 33.56
N ASP A 65 -13.89 6.44 32.90
CA ASP A 65 -15.19 6.96 33.35
C ASP A 65 -15.80 6.10 34.46
N ASP A 66 -15.70 4.77 34.38
CA ASP A 66 -16.40 3.86 35.31
C ASP A 66 -15.53 3.46 36.52
N GLU A 67 -14.19 3.50 36.39
CA GLU A 67 -13.29 3.05 37.46
C GLU A 67 -12.42 4.19 38.01
N ILE A 68 -11.62 4.85 37.15
CA ILE A 68 -10.62 5.83 37.63
C ILE A 68 -11.25 7.08 38.23
N LEU A 69 -12.23 7.69 37.55
CA LEU A 69 -12.88 8.92 38.02
C LEU A 69 -13.65 8.71 39.34
N PRO A 70 -14.47 7.65 39.51
CA PRO A 70 -15.12 7.35 40.79
C PRO A 70 -14.13 7.03 41.92
N MET A 71 -13.04 6.30 41.60
CA MET A 71 -12.01 5.94 42.59
C MET A 71 -11.28 7.17 43.13
N ILE A 72 -10.99 8.16 42.28
CA ILE A 72 -10.42 9.45 42.69
C ILE A 72 -11.44 10.26 43.52
N ALA A 73 -12.71 10.27 43.12
CA ALA A 73 -13.76 11.03 43.80
C ALA A 73 -14.11 10.48 45.19
N GLN A 74 -14.06 9.16 45.38
CA GLN A 74 -14.43 8.48 46.63
C GLN A 74 -13.24 8.19 47.54
N GLY A 75 -12.00 8.31 47.06
CA GLY A 75 -10.78 8.00 47.83
C GLY A 75 -10.60 6.52 48.19
N SER A 76 -11.45 5.63 47.65
CA SER A 76 -11.41 4.19 47.85
C SER A 76 -10.26 3.56 47.04
N ARG A 77 -9.54 2.58 47.61
CA ARG A 77 -8.49 1.80 46.91
C ARG A 77 -8.99 0.43 46.47
N ASP A 78 -10.20 0.35 45.92
CA ASP A 78 -10.68 -0.92 45.37
C ASP A 78 -10.23 -1.06 43.91
N PHE A 79 -9.24 -1.93 43.69
CA PHE A 79 -8.70 -2.21 42.35
C PHE A 79 -9.43 -3.36 41.64
N SER A 80 -10.44 -3.97 42.27
CA SER A 80 -11.09 -5.17 41.72
C SER A 80 -11.76 -4.89 40.36
N GLY A 81 -12.36 -3.71 40.17
CA GLY A 81 -12.99 -3.32 38.90
C GLY A 81 -11.95 -3.07 37.79
N ILE A 82 -10.89 -2.32 38.10
CA ILE A 82 -9.73 -2.13 37.21
C ILE A 82 -9.13 -3.48 36.77
N ILE A 83 -8.88 -4.41 37.70
CA ILE A 83 -8.34 -5.74 37.39
C ILE A 83 -9.27 -6.49 36.43
N ARG A 84 -10.59 -6.45 36.65
CA ARG A 84 -11.57 -7.10 35.76
C ARG A 84 -11.52 -6.52 34.34
N ILE A 85 -11.44 -5.19 34.21
CA ILE A 85 -11.32 -4.53 32.89
C ILE A 85 -9.98 -4.89 32.22
N VAL A 86 -8.87 -4.86 32.96
CA VAL A 86 -7.55 -5.20 32.43
C VAL A 86 -7.49 -6.66 31.96
N VAL A 87 -8.08 -7.59 32.72
CA VAL A 87 -8.18 -9.00 32.30
C VAL A 87 -9.05 -9.15 31.05
N ALA A 88 -10.20 -8.46 30.97
CA ALA A 88 -11.02 -8.45 29.77
C ALA A 88 -10.26 -7.89 28.56
N MET A 89 -9.47 -6.83 28.75
CA MET A 89 -8.60 -6.28 27.71
C MET A 89 -7.52 -7.29 27.28
N ALA A 90 -6.88 -7.98 28.22
CA ALA A 90 -5.87 -9.00 27.92
C ALA A 90 -6.45 -10.13 27.06
N VAL A 91 -7.69 -10.54 27.33
CA VAL A 91 -8.40 -11.55 26.51
C VAL A 91 -8.68 -11.02 25.10
N VAL A 92 -9.18 -9.79 24.96
CA VAL A 92 -9.45 -9.17 23.64
C VAL A 92 -8.17 -9.00 22.83
N TYR A 93 -7.06 -8.62 23.48
CA TYR A 93 -5.74 -8.57 22.86
C TYR A 93 -5.25 -9.95 22.46
N GLY A 94 -5.43 -10.96 23.32
CA GLY A 94 -5.11 -12.35 23.00
C GLY A 94 -5.82 -12.82 21.74
N ILE A 95 -7.13 -12.57 21.62
CA ILE A 95 -7.92 -12.87 20.41
C ILE A 95 -7.39 -12.12 19.20
N GLY A 96 -7.07 -10.82 19.35
CA GLY A 96 -6.52 -10.00 18.28
C GLY A 96 -5.17 -10.53 17.76
N ILE A 97 -4.24 -10.84 18.68
CA ILE A 97 -2.91 -11.38 18.36
C ILE A 97 -3.03 -12.76 17.70
N LEU A 98 -3.85 -13.66 18.26
CA LEU A 98 -4.09 -14.98 17.69
C LEU A 98 -4.72 -14.89 16.30
N SER A 99 -5.67 -13.97 16.10
CA SER A 99 -6.29 -13.72 14.79
C SER A 99 -5.25 -13.23 13.77
N ILE A 100 -4.38 -12.30 14.18
CA ILE A 100 -3.30 -11.79 13.33
C ILE A 100 -2.32 -12.90 12.94
N TRP A 101 -1.88 -13.67 13.93
CA TRP A 101 -0.98 -14.79 13.70
C TRP A 101 -1.61 -15.86 12.78
N ALA A 102 -2.86 -16.23 13.05
CA ALA A 102 -3.58 -17.24 12.28
C ALA A 102 -3.75 -16.82 10.82
N TYR A 103 -4.23 -15.59 10.55
CA TYR A 103 -4.43 -15.17 9.16
C TYR A 103 -3.10 -15.06 8.41
N ASN A 104 -2.03 -14.56 9.04
CA ASN A 104 -0.71 -14.48 8.39
C ASN A 104 -0.18 -15.89 8.05
N ARG A 105 -0.32 -16.85 8.98
CA ARG A 105 0.12 -18.23 8.75
C ARG A 105 -0.66 -18.91 7.62
N ILE A 106 -1.98 -18.72 7.60
CA ILE A 106 -2.84 -19.23 6.53
C ILE A 106 -2.45 -18.57 5.20
N MET A 107 -2.21 -17.26 5.19
CA MET A 107 -1.89 -16.53 3.97
C MET A 107 -0.55 -16.94 3.36
N VAL A 108 0.48 -17.18 4.17
CA VAL A 108 1.76 -17.76 3.70
C VAL A 108 1.52 -19.12 3.03
N THR A 109 0.68 -19.96 3.62
CA THR A 109 0.39 -21.28 3.03
C THR A 109 -0.34 -21.15 1.69
N VAL A 110 -1.34 -20.27 1.60
CA VAL A 110 -2.09 -19.99 0.36
C VAL A 110 -1.17 -19.43 -0.71
N GLU A 111 -0.33 -18.47 -0.35
CA GLU A 111 0.64 -17.83 -1.24
C GLU A 111 1.64 -18.84 -1.79
N GLN A 112 2.35 -19.58 -0.93
CA GLN A 112 3.35 -20.55 -1.36
C GLN A 112 2.75 -21.67 -2.23
N THR A 113 1.54 -22.13 -1.91
CA THR A 113 0.85 -23.14 -2.73
C THR A 113 0.49 -22.58 -4.11
N THR A 114 -0.03 -21.35 -4.16
CA THR A 114 -0.42 -20.70 -5.43
C THR A 114 0.81 -20.45 -6.30
N VAL A 115 1.88 -19.91 -5.71
CA VAL A 115 3.15 -19.63 -6.39
C VAL A 115 3.79 -20.92 -6.92
N LYS A 116 3.77 -21.98 -6.12
CA LYS A 116 4.26 -23.29 -6.55
C LYS A 116 3.50 -23.78 -7.77
N ASN A 117 2.16 -23.81 -7.71
CA ASN A 117 1.34 -24.28 -8.81
C ASN A 117 1.58 -23.46 -10.09
N ILE A 118 1.67 -22.12 -9.97
CA ILE A 118 1.99 -21.26 -11.11
C ILE A 118 3.36 -21.59 -11.70
N ARG A 119 4.38 -21.84 -10.87
CA ARG A 119 5.70 -22.22 -11.37
C ARG A 119 5.69 -23.59 -12.03
N ASP A 120 5.01 -24.57 -11.46
CA ASP A 120 4.89 -25.92 -11.99
C ASP A 120 4.15 -25.90 -13.34
N ASP A 121 3.01 -25.20 -13.42
CA ASP A 121 2.20 -25.06 -14.63
C ASP A 121 2.95 -24.28 -15.73
N LEU A 122 3.58 -23.16 -15.36
CA LEU A 122 4.36 -22.35 -16.29
C LEU A 122 5.56 -23.13 -16.82
N PHE A 123 6.24 -23.90 -15.97
CA PHE A 123 7.40 -24.69 -16.40
C PHE A 123 6.98 -25.85 -17.30
N ALA A 124 5.90 -26.55 -16.97
CA ALA A 124 5.34 -27.59 -17.81
C ALA A 124 4.91 -27.04 -19.19
N HIS A 125 4.22 -25.90 -19.22
CA HIS A 125 3.79 -25.26 -20.46
C HIS A 125 4.96 -24.79 -21.32
N VAL A 126 5.96 -24.15 -20.72
CA VAL A 126 7.15 -23.66 -21.44
C VAL A 126 7.89 -24.80 -22.15
N GLN A 127 7.92 -26.01 -21.59
CA GLN A 127 8.51 -27.17 -22.26
C GLN A 127 7.74 -27.65 -23.50
N THR A 128 6.48 -27.26 -23.63
CA THR A 128 5.64 -27.60 -24.80
C THR A 128 5.72 -26.55 -25.91
N LEU A 129 6.40 -25.42 -25.68
CA LEU A 129 6.46 -24.33 -26.66
C LEU A 129 7.43 -24.65 -27.80
N PRO A 130 7.13 -24.23 -29.04
CA PRO A 130 8.00 -24.47 -30.18
C PRO A 130 9.34 -23.73 -30.01
N VAL A 131 10.42 -24.28 -30.58
CA VAL A 131 11.78 -23.68 -30.52
C VAL A 131 11.80 -22.21 -30.96
N ARG A 132 10.95 -21.83 -31.93
CA ARG A 132 10.77 -20.45 -32.41
C ARG A 132 10.44 -19.45 -31.28
N TYR A 133 9.74 -19.88 -30.24
CA TYR A 133 9.46 -19.03 -29.09
C TYR A 133 10.76 -18.60 -28.38
N PHE A 134 11.69 -19.55 -28.22
CA PHE A 134 12.98 -19.32 -27.57
C PHE A 134 13.96 -18.54 -28.44
N ASP A 135 13.83 -18.63 -29.76
CA ASP A 135 14.62 -17.82 -30.70
C ASP A 135 14.15 -16.35 -30.76
N THR A 136 12.87 -16.09 -30.45
CA THR A 136 12.26 -14.75 -30.53
C THR A 136 12.26 -14.00 -29.20
N HIS A 137 12.48 -14.69 -28.08
CA HIS A 137 12.47 -14.11 -26.74
C HIS A 137 13.82 -14.24 -26.04
N ALA A 138 14.28 -13.15 -25.44
CA ALA A 138 15.51 -13.17 -24.66
C ALA A 138 15.37 -14.11 -23.45
N HIS A 139 16.36 -14.98 -23.23
CA HIS A 139 16.35 -15.94 -22.11
C HIS A 139 16.16 -15.25 -20.74
N GLY A 140 16.72 -14.04 -20.59
CA GLY A 140 16.53 -13.23 -19.37
C GLY A 140 15.08 -12.77 -19.16
N ASP A 141 14.34 -12.49 -20.24
CA ASP A 141 12.93 -12.12 -20.14
C ASP A 141 12.09 -13.33 -19.68
N ILE A 142 12.32 -14.51 -20.26
CA ILE A 142 11.68 -15.77 -19.84
C ILE A 142 11.98 -16.05 -18.37
N MET A 143 13.25 -15.97 -17.96
CA MET A 143 13.64 -16.22 -16.56
C MET A 143 13.04 -15.20 -15.58
N SER A 144 12.82 -13.96 -16.01
CA SER A 144 12.17 -12.94 -15.19
C SER A 144 10.71 -13.29 -14.85
N ARG A 145 10.01 -14.02 -15.75
CA ARG A 145 8.64 -14.48 -15.53
C ARG A 145 8.56 -15.52 -14.40
N PHE A 146 9.56 -16.40 -14.28
CA PHE A 146 9.65 -17.41 -13.21
C PHE A 146 10.09 -16.86 -11.84
N THR A 147 10.77 -15.72 -11.85
CA THR A 147 11.42 -15.12 -10.67
C THR A 147 10.69 -13.85 -10.24
N SER A 148 11.04 -12.71 -10.83
CA SER A 148 10.55 -11.38 -10.49
C SER A 148 9.02 -11.29 -10.56
N ASP A 149 8.40 -11.80 -11.61
CA ASP A 149 6.96 -11.63 -11.82
C ASP A 149 6.16 -12.47 -10.82
N VAL A 150 6.57 -13.72 -10.64
CA VAL A 150 6.01 -14.60 -9.61
C VAL A 150 6.23 -14.03 -8.21
N ASP A 151 7.37 -13.39 -7.94
CA ASP A 151 7.65 -12.75 -6.65
C ASP A 151 6.77 -11.50 -6.41
N THR A 152 6.49 -10.71 -7.44
CA THR A 152 5.52 -9.60 -7.32
C THR A 152 4.11 -10.12 -7.02
N LEU A 153 3.72 -11.23 -7.66
CA LEU A 153 2.45 -11.89 -7.41
C LEU A 153 2.36 -12.43 -5.98
N ARG A 154 3.43 -13.09 -5.51
CA ARG A 154 3.60 -13.52 -4.12
C ARG A 154 3.36 -12.37 -3.14
N ALA A 155 4.04 -11.24 -3.33
CA ALA A 155 3.91 -10.08 -2.45
C ALA A 155 2.48 -9.52 -2.43
N ALA A 156 1.82 -9.47 -3.57
CA ALA A 156 0.43 -9.02 -3.64
C ALA A 156 -0.52 -9.97 -2.89
N ILE A 157 -0.35 -11.28 -3.07
CA ILE A 157 -1.17 -12.29 -2.41
C ILE A 157 -0.91 -12.30 -0.90
N SER A 158 0.34 -12.43 -0.44
CA SER A 158 0.62 -12.58 1.00
C SER A 158 0.47 -11.30 1.81
N GLN A 159 0.68 -10.13 1.20
CA GLN A 159 0.84 -8.88 1.94
C GLN A 159 -0.13 -7.80 1.48
N SER A 160 -0.14 -7.43 0.20
CA SER A 160 -0.87 -6.23 -0.24
C SER A 160 -2.39 -6.41 -0.19
N PHE A 161 -2.93 -7.52 -0.69
CA PHE A 161 -4.37 -7.77 -0.62
C PHE A 161 -4.88 -7.90 0.82
N PRO A 162 -4.29 -8.74 1.70
CA PRO A 162 -4.71 -8.80 3.10
C PRO A 162 -4.58 -7.47 3.82
N SER A 163 -3.51 -6.70 3.54
CA SER A 163 -3.32 -5.38 4.15
C SER A 163 -4.39 -4.39 3.70
N MET A 164 -4.75 -4.34 2.41
CA MET A 164 -5.83 -3.46 1.93
C MET A 164 -7.17 -3.81 2.57
N VAL A 165 -7.50 -5.10 2.64
CA VAL A 165 -8.72 -5.59 3.30
C VAL A 165 -8.69 -5.24 4.79
N SER A 166 -7.58 -5.50 5.48
CA SER A 166 -7.40 -5.15 6.89
C SER A 166 -7.51 -3.65 7.15
N SER A 167 -6.86 -2.82 6.34
CA SER A 167 -6.96 -1.36 6.42
C SER A 167 -8.41 -0.90 6.23
N PHE A 168 -9.11 -1.42 5.23
CA PHE A 168 -10.52 -1.08 4.99
C PHE A 168 -11.43 -1.48 6.16
N LEU A 169 -11.33 -2.73 6.64
CA LEU A 169 -12.14 -3.21 7.77
C LEU A 169 -11.78 -2.47 9.07
N SER A 170 -10.51 -2.13 9.28
CA SER A 170 -10.07 -1.37 10.46
C SER A 170 -10.61 0.06 10.43
N THR A 171 -10.56 0.73 9.28
CA THR A 171 -11.15 2.06 9.10
C THR A 171 -12.66 2.01 9.33
N LEU A 172 -13.35 0.99 8.83
CA LEU A 172 -14.79 0.81 9.03
C LEU A 172 -15.15 0.54 10.51
N ALA A 173 -14.37 -0.32 11.19
CA ALA A 173 -14.54 -0.61 12.61
C ALA A 173 -14.27 0.63 13.48
N ALA A 174 -13.22 1.40 13.17
CA ALA A 174 -12.92 2.66 13.85
C ALA A 174 -14.02 3.70 13.61
N PHE A 175 -14.50 3.84 12.38
CA PHE A 175 -15.60 4.75 12.04
C PHE A 175 -16.89 4.39 12.80
N GLY A 176 -17.27 3.11 12.84
CA GLY A 176 -18.41 2.64 13.63
C GLY A 176 -18.25 2.92 15.12
N ALA A 177 -17.07 2.68 15.69
CA ALA A 177 -16.78 2.99 17.09
C ALA A 177 -16.79 4.50 17.38
N MET A 178 -16.34 5.34 16.44
CA MET A 178 -16.42 6.80 16.56
C MET A 178 -17.87 7.29 16.55
N MET A 179 -18.72 6.77 15.64
CA MET A 179 -20.15 7.11 15.62
C MET A 179 -20.88 6.64 16.90
N TYR A 180 -20.45 5.52 17.49
CA TYR A 180 -20.94 5.06 18.78
C TYR A 180 -20.59 6.02 19.93
N LEU A 181 -19.43 6.68 19.87
CA LEU A 181 -19.00 7.64 20.89
C LEU A 181 -19.56 9.06 20.68
N SER A 182 -19.51 9.60 19.47
CA SER A 182 -19.92 10.98 19.18
C SER A 182 -20.08 11.22 17.68
N LEU A 183 -21.27 11.61 17.24
CA LEU A 183 -21.50 12.02 15.84
C LEU A 183 -20.83 13.36 15.51
N SER A 184 -20.84 14.32 16.44
CA SER A 184 -20.30 15.67 16.21
C SER A 184 -18.78 15.64 16.02
N LEU A 185 -18.06 14.94 16.91
CA LEU A 185 -16.61 14.77 16.76
C LEU A 185 -16.27 13.90 15.55
N THR A 186 -17.12 12.92 15.19
CA THR A 186 -16.90 12.10 13.99
C THR A 186 -16.96 12.94 12.73
N LEU A 187 -17.97 13.82 12.61
CA LEU A 187 -18.09 14.72 11.47
C LEU A 187 -16.87 15.64 11.35
N PHE A 188 -16.38 16.16 12.48
CA PHE A 188 -15.16 16.96 12.51
C PHE A 188 -13.93 16.17 12.01
N VAL A 189 -13.72 14.95 12.50
CA VAL A 189 -12.59 14.11 12.05
C VAL A 189 -12.72 13.74 10.58
N VAL A 190 -13.92 13.45 10.08
CA VAL A 190 -14.16 13.18 8.66
C VAL A 190 -13.81 14.40 7.82
N LEU A 191 -14.28 15.59 8.19
CA LEU A 191 -13.96 16.84 7.49
C LEU A 191 -12.45 17.13 7.50
N PHE A 192 -11.81 16.96 8.65
CA PHE A 192 -10.36 17.11 8.77
C PHE A 192 -9.61 16.09 7.91
N SER A 193 -10.09 14.85 7.83
CA SER A 193 -9.50 13.80 7.00
C SER A 193 -9.64 14.10 5.52
N VAL A 194 -10.76 14.69 5.08
CA VAL A 194 -10.95 15.17 3.70
C VAL A 194 -9.96 16.30 3.38
N LEU A 195 -9.78 17.26 4.30
CA LEU A 195 -8.79 18.33 4.16
C LEU A 195 -7.38 17.76 4.03
N LEU A 196 -7.01 16.82 4.90
CA LEU A 196 -5.73 16.11 4.87
C LEU A 196 -5.53 15.38 3.54
N PHE A 197 -6.55 14.69 3.06
CA PHE A 197 -6.50 13.98 1.78
C PHE A 197 -6.23 14.93 0.60
N VAL A 198 -6.91 16.07 0.55
CA VAL A 198 -6.70 17.08 -0.51
C VAL A 198 -5.26 17.61 -0.46
N LEU A 199 -4.76 17.93 0.73
CA LEU A 199 -3.40 18.43 0.92
C LEU A 199 -2.36 17.39 0.47
N VAL A 200 -2.49 16.14 0.92
CA VAL A 200 -1.60 15.04 0.52
C VAL A 200 -1.66 14.81 -0.98
N LYS A 201 -2.86 14.84 -1.59
CA LYS A 201 -3.03 14.68 -3.04
C LYS A 201 -2.26 15.74 -3.83
N VAL A 202 -2.23 16.99 -3.36
CA VAL A 202 -1.47 18.07 -4.02
C VAL A 202 0.03 17.81 -3.94
N ILE A 203 0.55 17.38 -2.78
CA ILE A 203 1.97 17.08 -2.59
C ILE A 203 2.39 15.88 -3.46
N VAL A 204 1.64 14.79 -3.39
CA VAL A 204 1.90 13.56 -4.16
C VAL A 204 1.85 13.82 -5.66
N LYS A 205 0.89 14.64 -6.14
CA LYS A 205 0.81 15.02 -7.56
C LYS A 205 2.08 15.75 -8.03
N ARG A 206 2.65 16.62 -7.20
CA ARG A 206 3.93 17.29 -7.52
C ARG A 206 5.10 16.31 -7.52
N SER A 207 5.19 15.45 -6.51
CA SER A 207 6.22 14.40 -6.45
C SER A 207 6.17 13.50 -7.70
N ALA A 208 4.98 13.02 -8.08
CA ALA A 208 4.79 12.19 -9.26
C ALA A 208 5.21 12.88 -10.57
N LYS A 209 4.93 14.18 -10.71
CA LYS A 209 5.37 14.97 -11.88
C LYS A 209 6.90 14.99 -11.98
N TYR A 210 7.60 15.33 -10.89
CA TYR A 210 9.06 15.38 -10.89
C TYR A 210 9.69 13.99 -11.01
N PHE A 211 9.05 12.95 -10.47
CA PHE A 211 9.50 11.57 -10.64
C PHE A 211 9.45 11.13 -12.11
N MET A 212 8.43 11.54 -12.86
CA MET A 212 8.38 11.31 -14.32
C MET A 212 9.50 12.07 -15.05
N SER A 213 9.71 13.34 -14.73
CA SER A 213 10.81 14.14 -15.30
C SER A 213 12.19 13.57 -14.96
N GLN A 214 12.37 13.05 -13.74
CA GLN A 214 13.58 12.36 -13.32
C GLN A 214 13.83 11.12 -14.18
N GLN A 215 12.80 10.32 -14.47
CA GLN A 215 12.93 9.12 -15.29
C GLN A 215 13.36 9.45 -16.73
N ILE A 216 12.81 10.53 -17.31
CA ILE A 216 13.19 11.02 -18.64
C ILE A 216 14.65 11.49 -18.65
N ALA A 217 15.05 12.33 -17.67
CA ALA A 217 16.42 12.82 -17.56
C ALA A 217 17.42 11.69 -17.31
N MET A 218 17.04 10.66 -16.54
CA MET A 218 17.86 9.47 -16.33
C MET A 218 18.07 8.69 -17.64
N GLY A 219 17.01 8.60 -18.47
CA GLY A 219 17.10 8.00 -19.80
C GLY A 219 18.07 8.75 -20.73
N ASP A 220 18.02 10.09 -20.73
CA ASP A 220 18.94 10.91 -21.53
C ASP A 220 20.40 10.77 -21.05
N VAL A 221 20.65 10.78 -19.74
CA VAL A 221 21.98 10.52 -19.18
C VAL A 221 22.49 9.13 -19.60
N ASN A 222 21.67 8.08 -19.48
CA ASN A 222 22.06 6.72 -19.84
C ASN A 222 22.34 6.58 -21.35
N ALA A 223 21.50 7.17 -22.20
CA ALA A 223 21.70 7.16 -23.65
C ALA A 223 22.99 7.91 -24.03
N TYR A 224 23.27 9.04 -23.38
CA TYR A 224 24.50 9.79 -23.59
C TYR A 224 25.74 8.99 -23.17
N VAL A 225 25.68 8.29 -22.04
CA VAL A 225 26.77 7.40 -21.60
C VAL A 225 26.97 6.26 -22.59
N GLU A 226 25.90 5.63 -23.06
CA GLU A 226 25.94 4.56 -24.07
C GLU A 226 26.66 5.03 -25.35
N GLU A 227 26.28 6.19 -25.90
CA GLU A 227 26.89 6.77 -27.11
C GLU A 227 28.37 7.15 -26.91
N MET A 228 28.72 7.75 -25.76
CA MET A 228 30.11 8.16 -25.50
C MET A 228 31.05 6.98 -25.26
N ILE A 229 30.56 5.90 -24.66
CA ILE A 229 31.35 4.67 -24.44
C ILE A 229 31.51 3.89 -25.75
N GLU A 230 30.44 3.72 -26.54
CA GLU A 230 30.53 3.07 -27.85
C GLU A 230 31.43 3.89 -28.80
N GLY A 231 31.31 5.22 -28.76
CA GLY A 231 32.12 6.17 -29.52
C GLY A 231 33.47 6.54 -28.91
N GLN A 232 33.94 5.86 -27.86
CA GLN A 232 35.11 6.30 -27.07
C GLN A 232 36.37 6.54 -27.91
N LYS A 233 36.62 5.70 -28.92
CA LYS A 233 37.77 5.87 -29.83
C LYS A 233 37.68 7.19 -30.61
N VAL A 234 36.49 7.55 -31.08
CA VAL A 234 36.24 8.81 -31.80
C VAL A 234 36.45 9.99 -30.85
N VAL A 235 35.90 9.93 -29.63
CA VAL A 235 36.09 10.97 -28.62
C VAL A 235 37.58 11.21 -28.35
N LYS A 236 38.39 10.15 -28.23
CA LYS A 236 39.83 10.21 -28.01
C LYS A 236 40.60 10.78 -29.19
N VAL A 237 40.29 10.34 -30.42
CA VAL A 237 40.97 10.81 -31.64
C VAL A 237 40.72 12.31 -31.88
N PHE A 238 39.52 12.79 -31.59
CA PHE A 238 39.15 14.20 -31.77
C PHE A 238 39.41 15.10 -30.54
N ASN A 239 40.03 14.57 -29.47
CA ASN A 239 40.26 15.28 -28.20
C ASN A 239 38.97 15.94 -27.65
N TYR A 240 37.84 15.24 -27.74
CA TYR A 240 36.52 15.76 -27.40
C TYR A 240 36.14 15.54 -25.92
N GLU A 241 37.05 15.04 -25.08
CA GLU A 241 36.75 14.62 -23.70
C GLU A 241 36.18 15.75 -22.86
N ASN A 242 36.80 16.93 -22.89
CA ASN A 242 36.36 18.06 -22.07
C ASN A 242 34.94 18.53 -22.47
N LYS A 243 34.62 18.48 -23.76
CA LYS A 243 33.26 18.81 -24.25
C LYS A 243 32.27 17.73 -23.84
N ALA A 244 32.66 16.46 -23.91
CA ALA A 244 31.82 15.35 -23.48
C ALA A 244 31.52 15.39 -21.98
N ILE A 245 32.52 15.65 -21.14
CA ILE A 245 32.37 15.80 -19.69
C ILE A 245 31.45 16.97 -19.35
N LYS A 246 31.59 18.10 -20.06
CA LYS A 246 30.70 19.26 -19.85
C LYS A 246 29.25 18.92 -20.20
N ALA A 247 29.02 18.30 -21.35
CA ALA A 247 27.69 17.87 -21.80
C ALA A 247 27.07 16.80 -20.87
N PHE A 248 27.88 15.90 -20.31
CA PHE A 248 27.46 14.96 -19.27
C PHE A 248 27.06 15.69 -17.98
N GLY A 249 27.85 16.68 -17.57
CA GLY A 249 27.57 17.50 -16.37
C GLY A 249 26.26 18.28 -16.46
N GLU A 250 25.94 18.84 -17.63
CA GLU A 250 24.67 19.54 -17.87
C GLU A 250 23.46 18.60 -17.73
N ARG A 251 23.50 17.42 -18.36
CA ARG A 251 22.45 16.39 -18.26
C ARG A 251 22.31 15.86 -16.83
N THR A 252 23.43 15.58 -16.18
CA THR A 252 23.45 15.11 -14.79
C THR A 252 22.88 16.15 -13.83
N LYS A 253 23.10 17.44 -14.10
CA LYS A 253 22.52 18.54 -13.31
C LYS A 253 20.99 18.60 -13.45
N GLU A 254 20.46 18.38 -14.65
CA GLU A 254 19.01 18.26 -14.86
C GLU A 254 18.43 17.06 -14.10
N LEU A 255 19.07 15.89 -14.22
CA LEU A 255 18.70 14.70 -13.47
C LEU A 255 18.71 14.96 -11.95
N PHE A 256 19.76 15.60 -11.43
CA PHE A 256 19.88 15.96 -10.02
C PHE A 256 18.74 16.88 -9.58
N ASN A 257 18.45 17.94 -10.34
CA ASN A 257 17.37 18.88 -10.00
C ASN A 257 16.00 18.19 -9.97
N ASN A 258 15.72 17.34 -10.95
CA ASN A 258 14.46 16.59 -11.02
C ASN A 258 14.35 15.58 -9.87
N ALA A 259 15.42 14.81 -9.61
CA ALA A 259 15.47 13.83 -8.52
C ALA A 259 15.33 14.50 -7.13
N ASN A 260 16.03 15.62 -6.91
CA ASN A 260 15.94 16.38 -5.68
C ASN A 260 14.50 16.86 -5.41
N GLN A 261 13.82 17.38 -6.43
CA GLN A 261 12.43 17.82 -6.27
C GLN A 261 11.48 16.64 -6.06
N ALA A 262 11.65 15.54 -6.78
CA ALA A 262 10.84 14.33 -6.61
C ALA A 262 10.93 13.80 -5.17
N LEU A 263 12.15 13.66 -4.66
CA LEU A 263 12.43 13.21 -3.29
C LEU A 263 11.96 14.21 -2.25
N LYS A 264 12.18 15.52 -2.44
CA LYS A 264 11.73 16.56 -1.51
C LYS A 264 10.22 16.47 -1.27
N TYR A 265 9.42 16.42 -2.34
CA TYR A 265 7.96 16.29 -2.18
C TYR A 265 7.56 14.91 -1.65
N GLY A 266 8.25 13.83 -2.05
CA GLY A 266 7.98 12.48 -1.57
C GLY A 266 8.21 12.34 -0.07
N MET A 267 9.38 12.75 0.41
CA MET A 267 9.80 12.61 1.81
C MET A 267 9.06 13.56 2.75
N ILE A 268 8.64 14.75 2.30
CA ILE A 268 7.84 15.68 3.13
C ILE A 268 6.43 15.14 3.40
N THR A 269 5.91 14.24 2.57
CA THR A 269 4.53 13.71 2.70
C THR A 269 4.31 13.03 4.05
N MET A 270 5.23 12.18 4.51
CA MET A 270 5.10 11.45 5.77
C MET A 270 5.13 12.35 7.02
N PRO A 271 6.11 13.28 7.17
CA PRO A 271 6.09 14.28 8.25
C PRO A 271 4.84 15.14 8.25
N VAL A 272 4.31 15.55 7.08
CA VAL A 272 3.07 16.33 7.00
C VAL A 272 1.88 15.54 7.54
N VAL A 273 1.74 14.26 7.15
CA VAL A 273 0.67 13.38 7.68
C VAL A 273 0.81 13.20 9.20
N ALA A 274 2.02 12.98 9.69
CA ALA A 274 2.28 12.83 11.14
C ALA A 274 1.94 14.10 11.91
N SER A 275 2.42 15.27 11.46
CA SER A 275 2.14 16.57 12.07
C SER A 275 0.65 16.91 12.06
N MET A 276 -0.06 16.62 10.98
CA MET A 276 -1.51 16.78 10.92
C MET A 276 -2.23 15.83 11.89
N GLY A 277 -1.70 14.63 12.12
CA GLY A 277 -2.21 13.72 13.15
C GLY A 277 -2.02 14.24 14.58
N PHE A 278 -0.95 15.00 14.86
CA PHE A 278 -0.79 15.71 16.14
C PHE A 278 -1.68 16.96 16.23
N LEU A 279 -1.87 17.70 15.14
CA LEU A 279 -2.86 18.79 15.12
C LEU A 279 -4.27 18.27 15.37
N LEU A 280 -4.65 17.15 14.76
CA LEU A 280 -5.93 16.50 15.00
C LEU A 280 -6.11 16.12 16.47
N TYR A 281 -5.06 15.58 17.10
CA TYR A 281 -5.05 15.27 18.55
C TYR A 281 -5.39 16.51 19.39
N VAL A 282 -4.72 17.64 19.13
CA VAL A 282 -4.92 18.89 19.87
C VAL A 282 -6.33 19.45 19.63
N LEU A 283 -6.79 19.47 18.37
CA LEU A 283 -8.10 19.99 18.01
C LEU A 283 -9.23 19.16 18.63
N ILE A 284 -9.13 17.83 18.64
CA ILE A 284 -10.12 16.98 19.33
C ILE A 284 -10.11 17.25 20.83
N GLY A 285 -8.94 17.45 21.44
CA GLY A 285 -8.84 17.80 22.86
C GLY A 285 -9.54 19.13 23.19
N ILE A 286 -9.31 20.17 22.37
CA ILE A 286 -9.93 21.50 22.55
C ILE A 286 -11.44 21.42 22.31
N ILE A 287 -11.87 20.88 21.18
CA ILE A 287 -13.29 20.82 20.80
C ILE A 287 -14.06 19.90 21.75
N GLY A 288 -13.52 18.71 22.04
CA GLY A 288 -14.12 17.77 22.98
C GLY A 288 -14.20 18.33 24.40
N GLY A 289 -13.13 18.98 24.87
CA GLY A 289 -13.12 19.65 26.17
C GLY A 289 -14.12 20.80 26.25
N ALA A 290 -14.21 21.64 25.21
CA ALA A 290 -15.20 22.71 25.14
C ALA A 290 -16.64 22.19 25.13
N ILE A 291 -16.94 21.12 24.38
CA ILE A 291 -18.25 20.45 24.38
C ILE A 291 -18.59 19.94 25.79
N GLY A 292 -17.62 19.34 26.50
CA GLY A 292 -17.80 18.86 27.87
C GLY A 292 -18.06 19.99 28.87
N ILE A 293 -17.30 21.09 28.80
CA ILE A 293 -17.45 22.23 29.72
C ILE A 293 -18.75 23.00 29.46
N LEU A 294 -19.11 23.20 28.19
CA LEU A 294 -20.33 23.92 27.81
C LEU A 294 -21.61 23.10 28.02
N GLY A 295 -21.50 21.83 28.43
CA GLY A 295 -22.63 20.95 28.65
C GLY A 295 -23.45 20.66 27.39
N ILE A 296 -22.83 20.80 26.21
CA ILE A 296 -23.52 20.56 24.93
C ILE A 296 -23.82 19.05 24.86
N PRO A 297 -25.07 18.64 24.62
CA PRO A 297 -25.42 17.22 24.57
C PRO A 297 -24.63 16.54 23.46
N ASN A 298 -23.88 15.49 23.81
CA ASN A 298 -23.13 14.73 22.84
C ASN A 298 -24.06 13.72 22.16
N TRP A 299 -24.42 14.01 20.92
CA TRP A 299 -25.24 13.11 20.11
C TRP A 299 -24.42 11.89 19.68
N ARG A 300 -24.94 10.70 19.95
CA ARG A 300 -24.37 9.41 19.57
C ARG A 300 -25.46 8.47 19.07
N LEU A 301 -25.10 7.35 18.45
CA LEU A 301 -26.07 6.41 17.85
C LEU A 301 -27.09 5.86 18.87
N THR A 302 -26.74 5.80 20.16
CA THR A 302 -27.58 5.24 21.23
C THR A 302 -28.32 6.31 22.05
N GLY A 303 -28.22 7.60 21.69
CA GLY A 303 -28.89 8.70 22.38
C GLY A 303 -28.00 9.92 22.62
N SER A 304 -28.28 10.69 23.67
CA SER A 304 -27.48 11.84 24.10
C SER A 304 -26.89 11.59 25.49
N GLU A 305 -25.57 11.69 25.61
CA GLU A 305 -24.86 11.61 26.90
C GLU A 305 -24.00 12.87 27.09
N ALA A 306 -23.57 13.15 28.31
CA ALA A 306 -22.56 14.18 28.53
C ALA A 306 -21.22 13.75 27.91
N MET A 307 -20.43 14.73 27.44
CA MET A 307 -19.08 14.45 26.96
C MET A 307 -18.16 14.20 28.15
N THR A 308 -17.63 12.99 28.28
CA THR A 308 -16.72 12.58 29.35
C THR A 308 -15.25 12.66 28.93
N VAL A 309 -14.35 12.73 29.90
CA VAL A 309 -12.89 12.71 29.66
C VAL A 309 -12.47 11.40 28.99
N GLY A 310 -13.02 10.26 29.43
CA GLY A 310 -12.78 8.96 28.81
C GLY A 310 -13.24 8.91 27.35
N THR A 311 -14.35 9.57 27.02
CA THR A 311 -14.83 9.68 25.63
C THR A 311 -13.81 10.44 24.77
N ILE A 312 -13.30 11.58 25.24
CA ILE A 312 -12.32 12.41 24.50
C ILE A 312 -11.03 11.62 24.23
N ILE A 313 -10.46 10.97 25.26
CA ILE A 313 -9.20 10.23 25.12
C ILE A 313 -9.38 9.03 24.19
N SER A 314 -10.51 8.32 24.29
CA SER A 314 -10.86 7.23 23.37
C SER A 314 -11.01 7.73 21.93
N PHE A 315 -11.62 8.91 21.76
CA PHE A 315 -11.84 9.52 20.45
C PHE A 315 -10.53 9.92 19.78
N ILE A 316 -9.58 10.43 20.55
CA ILE A 316 -8.23 10.76 20.08
C ILE A 316 -7.54 9.51 19.52
N THR A 317 -7.56 8.38 20.23
CA THR A 317 -6.94 7.13 19.76
C THR A 317 -7.65 6.55 18.53
N LEU A 318 -8.99 6.60 18.50
CA LEU A 318 -9.80 6.19 17.36
C LEU A 318 -9.52 7.04 16.11
N SER A 319 -9.38 8.36 16.27
CA SER A 319 -9.14 9.28 15.14
C SER A 319 -7.85 8.96 14.38
N ARG A 320 -6.78 8.57 15.09
CA ARG A 320 -5.53 8.12 14.46
C ARG A 320 -5.70 6.77 13.77
N SER A 321 -6.45 5.87 14.38
CA SER A 321 -6.77 4.56 13.78
C SER A 321 -7.63 4.69 12.52
N PHE A 322 -8.39 5.78 12.38
CA PHE A 322 -9.13 6.11 11.16
C PHE A 322 -8.24 6.71 10.06
N VAL A 323 -7.31 7.62 10.40
CA VAL A 323 -6.45 8.33 9.43
C VAL A 323 -5.29 7.47 8.93
N ASN A 324 -4.61 6.71 9.80
CA ASN A 324 -3.39 5.96 9.45
C ASN A 324 -3.58 4.94 8.31
N PRO A 325 -4.65 4.12 8.28
CA PRO A 325 -4.83 3.11 7.23
C PRO A 325 -5.00 3.70 5.83
N ILE A 326 -5.47 4.95 5.70
CA ILE A 326 -5.64 5.63 4.41
C ILE A 326 -4.29 5.73 3.67
N GLY A 327 -3.21 6.03 4.38
CA GLY A 327 -1.86 6.07 3.82
C GLY A 327 -1.34 4.69 3.40
N GLN A 328 -1.68 3.65 4.17
CA GLN A 328 -1.27 2.27 3.87
C GLN A 328 -1.91 1.74 2.60
N ILE A 329 -3.20 2.04 2.35
CA ILE A 329 -3.91 1.61 1.13
C ILE A 329 -3.18 2.12 -0.12
N SER A 330 -2.71 3.37 -0.12
CA SER A 330 -2.02 3.97 -1.26
C SER A 330 -0.70 3.25 -1.59
N MET A 331 0.07 2.85 -0.57
CA MET A 331 1.31 2.09 -0.78
C MET A 331 1.03 0.70 -1.32
N GLN A 332 0.03 0.01 -0.75
CA GLN A 332 -0.32 -1.35 -1.17
C GLN A 332 -0.92 -1.40 -2.58
N PHE A 333 -1.65 -0.36 -2.97
CA PHE A 333 -2.19 -0.25 -4.33
C PHE A 333 -1.10 -0.30 -5.41
N ASN A 334 0.05 0.35 -5.18
CA ASN A 334 1.17 0.30 -6.12
C ASN A 334 1.71 -1.13 -6.30
N THR A 335 1.84 -1.90 -5.22
CA THR A 335 2.28 -3.29 -5.29
C THR A 335 1.27 -4.16 -6.02
N VAL A 336 -0.03 -3.95 -5.81
CA VAL A 336 -1.09 -4.65 -6.56
C VAL A 336 -0.99 -4.36 -8.06
N VAL A 337 -0.79 -3.11 -8.45
CA VAL A 337 -0.60 -2.73 -9.86
C VAL A 337 0.63 -3.40 -10.47
N GLN A 338 1.74 -3.48 -9.73
CA GLN A 338 2.95 -4.17 -10.18
C GLN A 338 2.71 -5.68 -10.35
N ALA A 339 2.03 -6.30 -9.39
CA ALA A 339 1.69 -7.71 -9.44
C ALA A 339 0.73 -8.05 -10.58
N LEU A 340 -0.22 -7.16 -10.89
CA LEU A 340 -1.11 -7.33 -12.05
C LEU A 340 -0.34 -7.28 -13.36
N ALA A 341 0.68 -6.43 -13.48
CA ALA A 341 1.54 -6.40 -14.65
C ALA A 341 2.43 -7.65 -14.76
N GLY A 342 2.97 -8.15 -13.65
CA GLY A 342 3.69 -9.43 -13.60
C GLY A 342 2.79 -10.61 -13.98
N ALA A 343 1.60 -10.67 -13.40
CA ALA A 343 0.60 -11.69 -13.71
C ALA A 343 0.16 -11.67 -15.19
N SER A 344 0.01 -10.49 -15.81
CA SER A 344 -0.29 -10.39 -17.24
C SER A 344 0.78 -11.08 -18.08
N ARG A 345 2.06 -10.80 -17.83
CA ARG A 345 3.18 -11.42 -18.55
C ARG A 345 3.28 -12.93 -18.33
N ILE A 346 2.96 -13.41 -17.12
CA ILE A 346 2.89 -14.85 -16.84
C ILE A 346 1.74 -15.48 -17.65
N PHE A 347 0.55 -14.87 -17.64
CA PHE A 347 -0.60 -15.38 -18.39
C PHE A 347 -0.38 -15.32 -19.90
N GLU A 348 0.32 -14.32 -20.41
CA GLU A 348 0.74 -14.25 -21.82
C GLU A 348 1.60 -15.46 -22.22
N VAL A 349 2.50 -15.98 -21.36
CA VAL A 349 3.21 -17.24 -21.64
C VAL A 349 2.26 -18.42 -21.61
N MET A 350 1.44 -18.52 -20.57
CA MET A 350 0.56 -19.68 -20.38
C MET A 350 -0.55 -19.77 -21.44
N ASP A 351 -0.82 -18.68 -22.14
CA ASP A 351 -1.76 -18.61 -23.25
C ASP A 351 -1.09 -18.75 -24.63
N GLU A 352 0.24 -18.87 -24.68
CA GLU A 352 0.99 -19.12 -25.93
C GLU A 352 0.69 -20.53 -26.45
N GLU A 353 0.55 -20.68 -27.77
CA GLU A 353 0.23 -21.97 -28.39
C GLU A 353 1.40 -22.97 -28.26
N SER A 354 1.08 -24.14 -27.71
CA SER A 354 2.01 -25.27 -27.65
C SER A 354 2.33 -25.82 -29.04
N GLU A 355 3.50 -26.44 -29.18
CA GLU A 355 3.91 -27.15 -30.37
C GLU A 355 2.94 -28.32 -30.65
N HIS A 356 2.31 -28.28 -31.82
CA HIS A 356 1.37 -29.31 -32.24
C HIS A 356 2.13 -30.55 -32.71
N ASP A 357 2.13 -31.61 -31.90
CA ASP A 357 2.58 -32.92 -32.33
C ASP A 357 1.55 -33.53 -33.29
N THR A 358 1.81 -33.40 -34.59
CA THR A 358 1.03 -34.03 -35.66
C THR A 358 1.68 -35.34 -36.13
N GLY A 359 2.64 -35.87 -35.37
CA GLY A 359 3.33 -37.11 -35.69
C GLY A 359 2.40 -38.31 -35.68
N VAL A 360 2.08 -38.84 -36.86
CA VAL A 360 1.59 -40.21 -37.00
C VAL A 360 2.84 -41.10 -37.00
N VAL A 361 2.99 -41.91 -35.96
CA VAL A 361 4.12 -42.86 -35.80
C VAL A 361 4.08 -43.93 -36.88
#